data_AF-A0A7S7ZDQ4-F1
#
_entry.id   AF-A0A7S7ZDQ4-F1
#
_cell.length_a   1.000
_cell.length_b   1.000
_cell.length_c   1.000
_cell.angle_alpha   90.00
_cell.angle_beta   90.00
_cell.angle_gamma   90.00
#
_symmetry.space_group_name_H-M   'P 1'
#
loop_
_entity.id
_entity.type
_entity.pdbx_description
1 polymer ?
#
loop_
_entity_poly.entity_id
_entity_poly.type
_entity_poly.pdbx_seq_one_letter_code
_entity_poly.pdbx_strand_id
1 'polypeptide(L)'
;MNKPVLPMSSLSLKLPKADRSIETYRLAASRTFPAKLEGPLNRIAFSAVHTVANPFADNDPWLSVAVDWDKTIAFREHVWDLGLGVAEAMDTAQRGMGLDWPTSLELITRSVGAAKRRNALVFSGAGTDHLAVEDAKSLDDVIRAYEKQIAAVEKVGGRIILMASRALAKLGRNADDYAKVYDRVLSQVREPVIIHWLGDMFDPALTGYWGTKDLDKAMDTAVAIINGNAGKVDGVKVSLLDKQREIDMRRRLDKRIKMYTGDDFNYAELIAGDDQGFSHALLGIFDAIAPAASYALSRLATGDEAGFHDVLGPTVPLSRHIFKAPTRFYKTGVVFMAYLNGHQDHFTMVGGQESARSMLHLAELFRLADQAGLLANPELATRRMKTVLASHGLED
;
A
#
# COMPACT_ATOMS: atom_id res chain seq x y z
N MET A 1 -39.22 -9.76 9.14
CA MET A 1 -38.88 -8.32 9.05
C MET A 1 -38.49 -8.03 7.61
N ASN A 2 -39.31 -7.26 6.92
CA ASN A 2 -39.00 -6.80 5.55
C ASN A 2 -37.73 -5.95 5.61
N LYS A 3 -36.63 -6.42 5.02
CA LYS A 3 -35.47 -5.58 4.78
C LYS A 3 -35.95 -4.39 3.94
N PRO A 4 -35.66 -3.13 4.32
CA PRO A 4 -35.97 -2.00 3.46
C PRO A 4 -35.25 -2.20 2.12
N VAL A 5 -36.01 -2.22 1.03
CA VAL A 5 -35.46 -2.17 -0.32
C VAL A 5 -34.83 -0.79 -0.45
N LEU A 6 -33.50 -0.73 -0.31
CA LEU A 6 -32.77 0.51 -0.60
C LEU A 6 -33.13 0.95 -2.03
N PRO A 7 -33.48 2.22 -2.26
CA PRO A 7 -33.85 2.68 -3.58
C PRO A 7 -32.67 2.44 -4.53
N MET A 8 -32.90 1.68 -5.60
CA MET A 8 -31.89 1.45 -6.64
C MET A 8 -31.52 2.78 -7.29
N SER A 9 -30.23 3.02 -7.50
CA SER A 9 -29.76 4.21 -8.20
C SER A 9 -30.34 4.25 -9.63
N SER A 10 -30.67 5.44 -10.12
CA SER A 10 -30.98 5.65 -11.54
C SER A 10 -29.73 5.55 -12.43
N LEU A 11 -28.53 5.57 -11.84
CA LEU A 11 -27.28 5.44 -12.58
C LEU A 11 -27.09 4.00 -13.05
N SER A 12 -26.77 3.87 -14.34
CA SER A 12 -26.42 2.59 -14.94
C SER A 12 -25.43 2.77 -16.08
N LEU A 13 -24.66 1.72 -16.34
CA LEU A 13 -23.73 1.64 -17.45
C LEU A 13 -23.63 0.20 -17.96
N LYS A 14 -23.13 0.06 -19.19
CA LYS A 14 -22.86 -1.25 -19.79
C LYS A 14 -21.51 -1.75 -19.32
N LEU A 15 -21.45 -2.93 -18.70
CA LEU A 15 -20.21 -3.55 -18.26
C LEU A 15 -20.00 -4.91 -18.94
N PRO A 16 -18.78 -5.23 -19.40
CA PRO A 16 -18.49 -6.54 -19.96
C PRO A 16 -18.44 -7.61 -18.87
N LYS A 17 -18.76 -8.84 -19.27
CA LYS A 17 -18.65 -10.06 -18.46
C LYS A 17 -17.65 -11.05 -19.05
N ALA A 18 -17.24 -12.03 -18.23
CA ALA A 18 -16.26 -13.03 -18.63
C ALA A 18 -16.73 -13.90 -19.82
N ASP A 19 -18.04 -14.07 -19.98
CA ASP A 19 -18.67 -14.76 -21.12
C ASP A 19 -18.76 -13.90 -22.39
N ARG A 20 -18.13 -12.71 -22.40
CA ARG A 20 -18.15 -11.69 -23.46
C ARG A 20 -19.50 -11.02 -23.67
N SER A 21 -20.51 -11.32 -22.86
CA SER A 21 -21.74 -10.54 -22.86
C SER A 21 -21.52 -9.17 -22.22
N ILE A 22 -22.41 -8.23 -22.55
CA ILE A 22 -22.47 -6.91 -21.95
C ILE A 22 -23.75 -6.86 -21.13
N GLU A 23 -23.65 -6.49 -19.86
CA GLU A 23 -24.81 -6.29 -19.00
C GLU A 23 -25.03 -4.82 -18.69
N THR A 24 -26.28 -4.44 -18.48
CA THR A 24 -26.61 -3.17 -17.84
C THR A 24 -26.44 -3.32 -16.34
N TYR A 25 -25.36 -2.77 -15.80
CA TYR A 25 -25.11 -2.70 -14.36
C TYR A 25 -25.78 -1.45 -13.79
N ARG A 26 -26.61 -1.63 -12.75
CA ARG A 26 -27.23 -0.54 -11.99
C ARG A 26 -26.49 -0.39 -10.68
N LEU A 27 -26.09 0.84 -10.37
CA LEU A 27 -25.33 1.12 -9.15
C LEU A 27 -26.20 0.92 -7.91
N ALA A 28 -25.56 0.53 -6.81
CA ALA A 28 -26.15 0.46 -5.49
C ALA A 28 -26.52 1.86 -4.97
N ALA A 29 -27.26 1.90 -3.86
CA ALA A 29 -27.45 3.15 -3.13
C ALA A 29 -26.10 3.64 -2.58
N SER A 30 -25.78 4.91 -2.82
CA SER A 30 -24.50 5.48 -2.40
C SER A 30 -24.36 5.44 -0.87
N ARG A 31 -23.19 5.01 -0.41
CA ARG A 31 -22.71 5.18 0.96
C ARG A 31 -21.72 6.33 0.96
N THR A 32 -21.82 7.22 1.93
CA THR A 32 -20.86 8.33 2.10
C THR A 32 -20.02 8.11 3.35
N PHE A 33 -18.76 8.52 3.27
CA PHE A 33 -17.84 8.53 4.40
C PHE A 33 -17.39 9.97 4.66
N PRO A 34 -17.04 10.32 5.92
CA PRO A 34 -16.48 11.63 6.23
C PRO A 34 -15.24 11.95 5.38
N ALA A 35 -15.13 13.20 4.95
CA ALA A 35 -13.98 13.68 4.17
C ALA A 35 -12.72 13.91 5.03
N LYS A 36 -12.89 13.92 6.36
CA LYS A 36 -11.83 14.09 7.37
C LYS A 36 -12.06 13.13 8.52
N LEU A 37 -11.03 12.88 9.32
CA LEU A 37 -11.16 12.07 10.52
C LEU A 37 -12.23 12.65 11.46
N GLU A 38 -13.21 11.82 11.83
CA GLU A 38 -14.19 12.10 12.87
C GLU A 38 -14.02 11.09 14.01
N GLY A 39 -13.64 11.59 15.19
CA GLY A 39 -13.41 10.77 16.39
C GLY A 39 -11.96 10.31 16.59
N PRO A 40 -11.70 9.55 17.66
CA PRO A 40 -10.36 9.05 17.97
C PRO A 40 -9.97 7.86 17.09
N LEU A 41 -8.67 7.53 17.08
CA LEU A 41 -8.14 6.28 16.53
C LEU A 41 -7.43 5.50 17.63
N ASN A 42 -7.63 4.18 17.70
CA ASN A 42 -6.93 3.27 18.64
C ASN A 42 -5.94 2.34 17.92
N ARG A 43 -5.62 2.65 16.66
CA ARG A 43 -4.60 2.01 15.85
C ARG A 43 -3.80 3.10 15.16
N ILE A 44 -2.49 2.91 15.06
CA ILE A 44 -1.67 3.60 14.07
C ILE A 44 -1.93 2.93 12.72
N ALA A 45 -2.35 3.72 11.73
CA ALA A 45 -2.68 3.23 10.41
C ALA A 45 -2.00 4.08 9.35
N PHE A 46 -1.23 3.44 8.49
CA PHE A 46 -0.57 4.04 7.34
C PHE A 46 -1.23 3.56 6.05
N SER A 47 -1.43 4.50 5.13
CA SER A 47 -1.66 4.21 3.72
C SER A 47 -0.33 4.22 2.98
N ALA A 48 0.01 3.13 2.29
CA ALA A 48 1.08 3.13 1.30
C ALA A 48 0.51 3.76 0.02
N VAL A 49 0.95 4.98 -0.28
CA VAL A 49 0.29 5.83 -1.28
C VAL A 49 0.90 5.69 -2.68
N HIS A 50 0.05 5.82 -3.70
CA HIS A 50 0.43 5.83 -5.11
C HIS A 50 1.09 7.14 -5.55
N THR A 51 1.61 7.17 -6.77
CA THR A 51 2.19 8.35 -7.41
C THR A 51 1.37 8.69 -8.66
N VAL A 52 1.12 9.98 -8.89
CA VAL A 52 0.38 10.44 -10.08
C VAL A 52 1.38 10.77 -11.18
N ALA A 53 1.26 10.11 -12.34
CA ALA A 53 2.09 10.42 -13.49
C ALA A 53 1.69 11.78 -14.09
N ASN A 54 2.64 12.50 -14.68
CA ASN A 54 2.32 13.70 -15.48
C ASN A 54 1.92 13.26 -16.90
N PRO A 55 0.64 13.39 -17.31
CA PRO A 55 0.17 12.90 -18.61
C PRO A 55 0.58 13.82 -19.78
N PHE A 56 1.14 15.01 -19.50
CA PHE A 56 1.57 15.98 -20.51
C PHE A 56 3.08 15.95 -20.76
N ALA A 57 3.83 15.11 -20.03
CA ALA A 57 5.25 14.98 -20.23
C ALA A 57 5.56 14.25 -21.54
N ASP A 58 6.55 14.76 -22.27
CA ASP A 58 7.11 14.09 -23.45
C ASP A 58 8.20 13.10 -22.99
N ASN A 59 7.76 11.94 -22.51
CA ASN A 59 8.63 10.92 -21.93
C ASN A 59 8.24 9.53 -22.46
N ASP A 60 9.22 8.63 -22.57
CA ASP A 60 8.96 7.21 -22.86
C ASP A 60 8.40 6.53 -21.60
N PRO A 61 7.09 6.22 -21.49
CA PRO A 61 6.48 5.93 -20.19
C PRO A 61 6.98 4.63 -19.54
N TRP A 62 7.55 3.73 -20.34
CA TRP A 62 8.11 2.45 -19.89
C TRP A 62 9.58 2.55 -19.45
N LEU A 63 10.27 3.62 -19.83
CA LEU A 63 11.72 3.78 -19.60
C LEU A 63 12.05 4.95 -18.68
N SER A 64 11.17 5.94 -18.61
CA SER A 64 11.39 7.20 -17.91
C SER A 64 10.17 7.59 -17.09
N VAL A 65 10.38 8.40 -16.06
CA VAL A 65 9.32 8.79 -15.13
C VAL A 65 9.07 10.29 -15.21
N ALA A 66 7.81 10.67 -15.31
CA ALA A 66 7.34 12.03 -15.08
C ALA A 66 6.22 12.01 -14.04
N VAL A 67 6.39 12.74 -12.95
CA VAL A 67 5.43 12.81 -11.84
C VAL A 67 4.71 14.15 -11.87
N ASP A 68 3.38 14.13 -11.71
CA ASP A 68 2.60 15.30 -11.34
C ASP A 68 2.73 15.47 -9.82
N TRP A 69 3.63 16.37 -9.41
CA TRP A 69 3.94 16.60 -8.00
C TRP A 69 2.77 17.19 -7.21
N ASP A 70 1.96 18.03 -7.84
CA ASP A 70 0.88 18.73 -7.14
C ASP A 70 -0.24 17.76 -6.81
N LYS A 71 -0.68 16.95 -7.79
CA LYS A 71 -1.67 15.89 -7.53
C LYS A 71 -1.14 14.81 -6.59
N THR A 72 0.12 14.44 -6.76
CA THR A 72 0.81 13.47 -5.88
C THR A 72 0.77 13.95 -4.42
N ILE A 73 1.19 15.19 -4.14
CA ILE A 73 1.19 15.74 -2.77
C ILE A 73 -0.23 16.02 -2.26
N ALA A 74 -1.15 16.49 -3.10
CA ALA A 74 -2.55 16.68 -2.72
C ALA A 74 -3.20 15.39 -2.21
N PHE A 75 -2.86 14.24 -2.79
CA PHE A 75 -3.35 12.95 -2.29
C PHE A 75 -2.79 12.59 -0.89
N ARG A 76 -1.52 12.92 -0.60
CA ARG A 76 -0.97 12.75 0.77
C ARG A 76 -1.71 13.62 1.77
N GLU A 77 -2.01 14.87 1.40
CA GLU A 77 -2.77 15.78 2.24
C GLU A 77 -4.19 15.28 2.51
N HIS A 78 -4.84 14.67 1.51
CA HIS A 78 -6.12 14.00 1.68
C HIS A 78 -6.04 12.82 2.68
N VAL A 79 -5.01 11.97 2.58
CA VAL A 79 -4.79 10.85 3.51
C VAL A 79 -4.55 11.36 4.94
N TRP A 80 -3.80 12.45 5.11
CA TRP A 80 -3.60 13.07 6.42
C TRP A 80 -4.86 13.73 6.99
N ASP A 81 -5.69 14.35 6.14
CA ASP A 81 -7.00 14.89 6.54
C ASP A 81 -7.92 13.79 7.11
N LEU A 82 -7.78 12.56 6.61
CA LEU A 82 -8.44 11.35 7.14
C LEU A 82 -7.77 10.76 8.39
N GLY A 83 -6.73 11.41 8.93
CA GLY A 83 -6.04 10.98 10.13
C GLY A 83 -5.12 9.77 9.96
N LEU A 84 -4.92 9.30 8.73
CA LEU A 84 -4.03 8.20 8.42
C LEU A 84 -2.59 8.73 8.23
N GLY A 85 -1.60 7.92 8.58
CA GLY A 85 -0.21 8.16 8.21
C GLY A 85 0.05 7.85 6.73
N VAL A 86 1.12 8.42 6.19
CA VAL A 86 1.60 8.12 4.84
C VAL A 86 2.88 7.28 4.91
N ALA A 87 2.87 6.13 4.22
CA ALA A 87 4.06 5.36 3.93
C ALA A 87 4.53 5.68 2.51
N GLU A 88 5.57 6.51 2.43
CA GLU A 88 6.01 7.18 1.20
C GLU A 88 7.06 6.39 0.42
N ALA A 89 7.02 6.51 -0.91
CA ALA A 89 7.98 5.87 -1.82
C ALA A 89 8.14 4.35 -1.59
N MET A 90 7.04 3.70 -1.24
CA MET A 90 6.91 2.25 -1.03
C MET A 90 6.55 1.54 -2.35
N ASP A 91 6.32 0.23 -2.29
CA ASP A 91 5.92 -0.56 -3.48
C ASP A 91 4.67 -0.01 -4.18
N THR A 92 3.70 0.55 -3.44
CA THR A 92 2.48 1.17 -4.02
C THR A 92 2.77 2.43 -4.84
N ALA A 93 3.83 3.17 -4.50
CA ALA A 93 4.36 4.28 -5.30
C ALA A 93 5.16 3.80 -6.53
N GLN A 94 5.14 2.50 -6.83
CA GLN A 94 5.86 1.83 -7.92
C GLN A 94 7.40 1.80 -7.74
N ARG A 95 7.88 1.90 -6.50
CA ARG A 95 9.31 1.83 -6.17
C ARG A 95 9.95 0.54 -6.68
N GLY A 96 11.02 0.65 -7.48
CA GLY A 96 11.73 -0.52 -8.04
C GLY A 96 10.95 -1.28 -9.12
N MET A 97 9.82 -0.74 -9.57
CA MET A 97 8.98 -1.26 -10.67
C MET A 97 8.37 -0.09 -11.47
N GLY A 98 9.18 0.91 -11.78
CA GLY A 98 8.78 2.12 -12.51
C GLY A 98 9.43 3.37 -11.92
N LEU A 99 9.33 3.57 -10.61
CA LEU A 99 9.92 4.71 -9.92
C LEU A 99 11.36 4.41 -9.49
N ASP A 100 12.32 5.19 -10.00
CA ASP A 100 13.74 5.07 -9.65
C ASP A 100 14.07 5.74 -8.31
N TRP A 101 15.30 5.51 -7.81
CA TRP A 101 15.74 6.11 -6.54
C TRP A 101 15.81 7.65 -6.59
N PRO A 102 16.40 8.32 -7.60
CA PRO A 102 16.41 9.77 -7.66
C PRO A 102 15.02 10.41 -7.57
N THR A 103 14.05 9.89 -8.33
CA THR A 103 12.66 10.38 -8.30
C THR A 103 11.98 10.07 -6.97
N SER A 104 12.27 8.90 -6.39
CA SER A 104 11.77 8.53 -5.05
C SER A 104 12.30 9.44 -3.96
N LEU A 105 13.56 9.88 -4.04
CA LEU A 105 14.13 10.83 -3.09
C LEU A 105 13.47 12.22 -3.22
N GLU A 106 13.16 12.67 -4.43
CA GLU A 106 12.39 13.90 -4.64
C GLU A 106 10.98 13.79 -4.07
N LEU A 107 10.29 12.67 -4.29
CA LEU A 107 9.00 12.36 -3.68
C LEU A 107 9.06 12.43 -2.15
N ILE A 108 10.04 11.75 -1.54
CA ILE A 108 10.26 11.77 -0.09
C ILE A 108 10.50 13.21 0.39
N THR A 109 11.33 13.98 -0.31
CA THR A 109 11.66 15.36 0.05
C THR A 109 10.41 16.23 0.09
N ARG A 110 9.57 16.15 -0.94
CA ARG A 110 8.31 16.91 -1.03
C ARG A 110 7.31 16.50 0.04
N SER A 111 7.10 15.19 0.21
CA SER A 111 6.13 14.66 1.19
C SER A 111 6.54 14.94 2.63
N VAL A 112 7.82 14.81 2.98
CA VAL A 112 8.34 15.18 4.31
C VAL A 112 8.20 16.69 4.52
N GLY A 113 8.49 17.51 3.51
CA GLY A 113 8.28 18.95 3.55
C GLY A 113 6.81 19.33 3.80
N ALA A 114 5.87 18.66 3.13
CA ALA A 114 4.44 18.86 3.33
C ALA A 114 3.96 18.39 4.72
N ALA A 115 4.42 17.22 5.16
CA ALA A 115 4.07 16.67 6.46
C ALA A 115 4.50 17.59 7.62
N LYS A 116 5.70 18.18 7.54
CA LYS A 116 6.22 19.10 8.58
C LYS A 116 5.32 20.31 8.80
N ARG A 117 4.74 20.89 7.75
CA ARG A 117 3.84 22.06 7.85
C ARG A 117 2.56 21.77 8.62
N ARG A 118 2.20 20.50 8.76
CA ARG A 118 0.94 20.03 9.36
C ARG A 118 1.14 19.12 10.56
N ASN A 119 2.39 18.88 10.97
CA ASN A 119 2.77 17.86 11.95
C ASN A 119 2.18 16.46 11.61
N ALA A 120 2.18 16.12 10.32
CA ALA A 120 1.57 14.88 9.84
C ALA A 120 2.51 13.67 9.94
N LEU A 121 1.91 12.49 10.09
CA LEU A 121 2.64 11.22 10.22
C LEU A 121 3.10 10.72 8.85
N VAL A 122 4.41 10.72 8.63
CA VAL A 122 5.05 10.13 7.44
C VAL A 122 6.26 9.28 7.82
N PHE A 123 6.39 8.14 7.14
CA PHE A 123 7.60 7.31 7.06
C PHE A 123 7.93 7.06 5.59
N SER A 124 9.20 6.89 5.26
CA SER A 124 9.72 6.87 3.89
C SER A 124 10.54 5.60 3.62
N GLY A 125 10.29 4.96 2.48
CA GLY A 125 11.01 3.76 2.06
C GLY A 125 12.50 4.02 1.80
N ALA A 126 13.37 3.37 2.56
CA ALA A 126 14.82 3.31 2.31
C ALA A 126 15.25 1.85 2.09
N GLY A 127 15.94 1.60 0.98
CA GLY A 127 16.36 0.27 0.55
C GLY A 127 17.69 0.33 -0.20
N THR A 128 17.83 -0.55 -1.19
CA THR A 128 19.05 -0.68 -2.00
C THR A 128 18.75 -0.72 -3.50
N ASP A 129 17.61 -0.19 -3.93
CA ASP A 129 17.10 -0.31 -5.30
C ASP A 129 17.93 0.43 -6.36
N HIS A 130 18.81 1.34 -5.94
CA HIS A 130 19.79 1.97 -6.83
C HIS A 130 21.05 1.10 -7.09
N LEU A 131 21.25 0.04 -6.31
CA LEU A 131 22.32 -0.94 -6.50
C LEU A 131 21.76 -2.06 -7.36
N ALA A 132 22.23 -2.17 -8.60
CA ALA A 132 21.88 -3.26 -9.47
C ALA A 132 22.34 -4.59 -8.85
N VAL A 133 21.52 -5.64 -8.99
CA VAL A 133 21.73 -6.92 -8.29
C VAL A 133 23.00 -7.62 -8.80
N GLU A 134 23.31 -7.45 -10.07
CA GLU A 134 24.52 -7.89 -10.78
C GLU A 134 25.79 -7.22 -10.26
N ASP A 135 25.70 -5.97 -9.79
CA ASP A 135 26.84 -5.19 -9.31
C ASP A 135 27.15 -5.42 -7.84
N ALA A 136 26.21 -5.98 -7.08
CA ALA A 136 26.40 -6.34 -5.67
C ALA A 136 27.35 -7.55 -5.54
N LYS A 137 28.55 -7.32 -5.00
CA LYS A 137 29.62 -8.33 -4.87
C LYS A 137 29.83 -8.80 -3.43
N SER A 138 29.39 -8.02 -2.46
CA SER A 138 29.62 -8.25 -1.03
C SER A 138 28.46 -7.73 -0.16
N LEU A 139 28.35 -8.23 1.07
CA LEU A 139 27.41 -7.67 2.06
C LEU A 139 27.73 -6.19 2.37
N ASP A 140 28.99 -5.78 2.26
CA ASP A 140 29.39 -4.39 2.49
C ASP A 140 28.88 -3.46 1.37
N ASP A 141 28.71 -3.95 0.13
CA ASP A 141 28.02 -3.19 -0.93
C ASP A 141 26.56 -2.91 -0.56
N VAL A 142 25.88 -3.92 -0.01
CA VAL A 142 24.49 -3.81 0.47
C VAL A 142 24.38 -2.83 1.63
N ILE A 143 25.29 -2.92 2.61
CA ILE A 143 25.34 -2.00 3.76
C ILE A 143 25.54 -0.56 3.28
N ARG A 144 26.51 -0.31 2.40
CA ARG A 144 26.74 1.03 1.83
C ARG A 144 25.53 1.57 1.07
N ALA A 145 24.82 0.69 0.35
CA ALA A 145 23.60 1.08 -0.35
C ALA A 145 22.49 1.51 0.63
N TYR A 146 22.27 0.76 1.71
CA TYR A 146 21.35 1.15 2.77
C TYR A 146 21.76 2.49 3.41
N GLU A 147 23.02 2.60 3.84
CA GLU A 147 23.57 3.82 4.47
C GLU A 147 23.35 5.06 3.59
N LYS A 148 23.55 4.93 2.27
CA LYS A 148 23.32 6.02 1.32
C LYS A 148 21.86 6.50 1.29
N GLN A 149 20.89 5.59 1.21
CA GLN A 149 19.48 6.00 1.17
C GLN A 149 18.99 6.50 2.53
N ILE A 150 19.37 5.81 3.61
CA ILE A 150 19.04 6.21 4.98
C ILE A 150 19.54 7.62 5.25
N ALA A 151 20.81 7.92 4.96
CA ALA A 151 21.37 9.26 5.17
C ALA A 151 20.65 10.33 4.35
N ALA A 152 20.21 10.02 3.12
CA ALA A 152 19.46 10.95 2.28
C ALA A 152 18.06 11.23 2.84
N VAL A 153 17.34 10.20 3.31
CA VAL A 153 16.02 10.34 3.95
C VAL A 153 16.13 11.12 5.26
N GLU A 154 17.10 10.79 6.11
CA GLU A 154 17.34 11.50 7.37
C GLU A 154 17.74 12.96 7.16
N LYS A 155 18.49 13.27 6.09
CA LYS A 155 18.91 14.65 5.76
C LYS A 155 17.72 15.57 5.53
N VAL A 156 16.62 15.07 4.96
CA VAL A 156 15.38 15.84 4.79
C VAL A 156 14.47 15.75 6.02
N GLY A 157 14.87 15.01 7.06
CA GLY A 157 14.13 14.79 8.30
C GLY A 157 13.02 13.76 8.18
N GLY A 158 13.13 12.81 7.26
CA GLY A 158 12.19 11.69 7.14
C GLY A 158 12.50 10.57 8.13
N ARG A 159 11.46 9.86 8.57
CA ARG A 159 11.58 8.58 9.29
C ARG A 159 11.57 7.42 8.29
N ILE A 160 12.12 6.28 8.67
CA ILE A 160 12.47 5.22 7.70
C ILE A 160 11.53 4.02 7.82
N ILE A 161 11.00 3.58 6.69
CA ILE A 161 10.62 2.18 6.48
C ILE A 161 11.81 1.49 5.81
N LEU A 162 12.45 0.56 6.52
CA LEU A 162 13.61 -0.19 6.05
C LEU A 162 13.12 -1.31 5.12
N MET A 163 13.23 -1.07 3.82
CA MET A 163 12.77 -1.97 2.77
C MET A 163 13.70 -3.18 2.60
N ALA A 164 13.12 -4.31 2.21
CA ALA A 164 13.89 -5.47 1.76
C ALA A 164 14.80 -5.13 0.57
N SER A 165 15.94 -5.83 0.48
CA SER A 165 16.99 -5.60 -0.52
C SER A 165 17.11 -6.80 -1.47
N ARG A 166 16.89 -6.58 -2.77
CA ARG A 166 17.13 -7.61 -3.81
C ARG A 166 18.59 -8.08 -3.83
N ALA A 167 19.53 -7.17 -3.61
CA ALA A 167 20.96 -7.48 -3.53
C ALA A 167 21.27 -8.36 -2.30
N LEU A 168 20.65 -8.08 -1.15
CA LEU A 168 20.78 -8.94 0.04
C LEU A 168 20.14 -10.31 -0.17
N ALA A 169 18.98 -10.39 -0.83
CA ALA A 169 18.33 -11.65 -1.14
C ALA A 169 19.24 -12.58 -1.98
N LYS A 170 20.02 -12.00 -2.90
CA LYS A 170 21.00 -12.73 -3.72
C LYS A 170 22.24 -13.16 -2.92
N LEU A 171 22.76 -12.30 -2.04
CA LEU A 171 24.06 -12.50 -1.40
C LEU A 171 23.98 -13.19 -0.04
N GLY A 172 22.93 -12.94 0.75
CA GLY A 172 22.76 -13.47 2.10
C GLY A 172 22.35 -14.94 2.07
N ARG A 173 23.16 -15.80 2.68
CA ARG A 173 23.02 -17.26 2.58
C ARG A 173 22.38 -17.90 3.81
N ASN A 174 22.36 -17.20 4.93
CA ASN A 174 21.93 -17.71 6.22
C ASN A 174 21.54 -16.57 7.18
N ALA A 175 21.10 -16.90 8.39
CA ALA A 175 20.68 -15.93 9.39
C ALA A 175 21.79 -14.92 9.78
N ASP A 176 23.05 -15.37 9.86
CA ASP A 176 24.18 -14.53 10.28
C ASP A 176 24.49 -13.41 9.28
N ASP A 177 24.37 -13.69 7.97
CA ASP A 177 24.54 -12.68 6.93
C ASP A 177 23.49 -11.56 7.04
N TYR A 178 22.24 -11.93 7.32
CA TYR A 178 21.16 -10.96 7.52
C TYR A 178 21.34 -10.19 8.83
N ALA A 179 21.69 -10.87 9.93
CA ALA A 179 21.97 -10.24 11.21
C ALA A 179 23.10 -9.22 11.08
N LYS A 180 24.22 -9.57 10.44
CA LYS A 180 25.34 -8.66 10.18
C LYS A 180 24.90 -7.38 9.46
N VAL A 181 24.08 -7.49 8.42
CA VAL A 181 23.62 -6.33 7.65
C VAL A 181 22.63 -5.50 8.45
N TYR A 182 21.61 -6.12 9.04
CA TYR A 182 20.56 -5.40 9.78
C TYR A 182 21.10 -4.77 11.07
N ASP A 183 21.96 -5.44 11.84
CA ASP A 183 22.58 -4.87 13.04
C ASP A 183 23.45 -3.65 12.71
N ARG A 184 24.23 -3.73 11.62
CA ARG A 184 25.05 -2.61 11.16
C ARG A 184 24.19 -1.42 10.71
N VAL A 185 23.09 -1.67 10.00
CA VAL A 185 22.20 -0.62 9.51
C VAL A 185 21.40 0.00 10.67
N LEU A 186 20.77 -0.83 11.51
CA LEU A 186 19.92 -0.40 12.63
C LEU A 186 20.71 0.30 13.74
N SER A 187 21.98 -0.04 13.96
CA SER A 187 22.82 0.69 14.94
C SER A 187 23.06 2.15 14.56
N GLN A 188 22.91 2.53 13.28
CA GLN A 188 23.23 3.86 12.77
C GLN A 188 22.03 4.78 12.56
N VAL A 189 20.81 4.24 12.50
CA VAL A 189 19.59 5.06 12.31
C VAL A 189 19.37 6.00 13.50
N ARG A 190 18.96 7.23 13.20
CA ARG A 190 18.72 8.27 14.20
C ARG A 190 17.44 8.02 15.00
N GLU A 191 16.40 7.54 14.33
CA GLU A 191 15.08 7.29 14.88
C GLU A 191 14.65 5.83 14.66
N PRO A 192 13.78 5.26 15.51
CA PRO A 192 13.25 3.92 15.30
C PRO A 192 12.59 3.74 13.92
N VAL A 193 12.90 2.63 13.24
CA VAL A 193 12.42 2.35 11.87
C VAL A 193 11.26 1.36 11.86
N ILE A 194 10.53 1.32 10.75
CA ILE A 194 9.62 0.21 10.46
C ILE A 194 10.35 -0.77 9.53
N ILE A 195 10.59 -2.00 9.96
CA ILE A 195 11.18 -3.03 9.09
C ILE A 195 10.10 -3.58 8.15
N HIS A 196 10.41 -3.76 6.86
CA HIS A 196 9.46 -4.28 5.88
C HIS A 196 9.91 -5.64 5.33
N TRP A 197 9.17 -6.68 5.70
CA TRP A 197 9.28 -8.00 5.07
C TRP A 197 8.30 -8.11 3.91
N LEU A 198 8.82 -7.95 2.69
CA LEU A 198 8.07 -8.11 1.44
C LEU A 198 8.23 -9.53 0.89
N GLY A 199 7.12 -10.22 0.66
CA GLY A 199 7.14 -11.55 0.05
C GLY A 199 7.39 -11.54 -1.47
N ASP A 200 7.77 -12.71 -2.00
CA ASP A 200 8.11 -12.94 -3.41
C ASP A 200 6.93 -12.82 -4.41
N MET A 201 5.68 -13.00 -3.98
CA MET A 201 4.47 -12.71 -4.76
C MET A 201 4.37 -11.23 -5.21
N PHE A 202 4.98 -10.32 -4.45
CA PHE A 202 5.07 -8.91 -4.79
C PHE A 202 6.36 -8.64 -5.59
N ASP A 203 7.47 -9.22 -5.15
CA ASP A 203 8.78 -9.08 -5.81
C ASP A 203 9.54 -10.42 -5.85
N PRO A 204 9.52 -11.14 -6.98
CA PRO A 204 10.14 -12.44 -7.10
C PRO A 204 11.65 -12.45 -6.78
N ALA A 205 12.34 -11.32 -6.92
CA ALA A 205 13.76 -11.19 -6.59
C ALA A 205 14.05 -11.26 -5.08
N LEU A 206 13.03 -11.25 -4.23
CA LEU A 206 13.13 -11.41 -2.78
C LEU A 206 12.91 -12.86 -2.30
N THR A 207 12.82 -13.83 -3.21
CA THR A 207 12.65 -15.24 -2.86
C THR A 207 13.73 -15.69 -1.86
N GLY A 208 13.31 -16.27 -0.74
CA GLY A 208 14.22 -16.77 0.30
C GLY A 208 14.81 -15.67 1.20
N TYR A 209 14.17 -14.50 1.26
CA TYR A 209 14.54 -13.44 2.21
C TYR A 209 14.62 -13.99 3.64
N TRP A 210 15.58 -13.50 4.42
CA TRP A 210 16.02 -14.04 5.72
C TRP A 210 16.83 -15.34 5.66
N GLY A 211 17.38 -15.68 4.48
CA GLY A 211 18.42 -16.69 4.31
C GLY A 211 17.88 -18.10 4.08
N THR A 212 16.58 -18.27 3.87
CA THR A 212 15.93 -19.56 3.66
C THR A 212 14.59 -19.41 2.95
N LYS A 213 14.19 -20.43 2.19
CA LYS A 213 12.85 -20.51 1.55
C LYS A 213 11.78 -21.07 2.50
N ASP A 214 12.20 -21.66 3.61
CA ASP A 214 11.31 -22.15 4.67
C ASP A 214 10.85 -20.94 5.50
N LEU A 215 9.57 -20.56 5.35
CA LEU A 215 9.02 -19.35 5.98
C LEU A 215 9.00 -19.43 7.51
N ASP A 216 8.95 -20.62 8.11
CA ASP A 216 9.00 -20.76 9.58
C ASP A 216 10.41 -20.45 10.08
N LYS A 217 11.44 -20.94 9.39
CA LYS A 217 12.84 -20.60 9.70
C LYS A 217 13.17 -19.13 9.38
N ALA A 218 12.61 -18.59 8.30
CA ALA A 218 12.75 -17.17 7.98
C ALA A 218 12.13 -16.30 9.08
N MET A 219 10.99 -16.73 9.64
CA MET A 219 10.34 -16.08 10.78
C MET A 219 11.23 -16.09 12.02
N ASP A 220 11.89 -17.21 12.31
CA ASP A 220 12.83 -17.31 13.43
C ASP A 220 14.00 -16.32 13.29
N THR A 221 14.61 -16.25 12.11
CA THR A 221 15.66 -15.26 11.81
C THR A 221 15.15 -13.83 11.95
N ALA A 222 14.01 -13.51 11.34
CA ALA A 222 13.45 -12.17 11.35
C ALA A 222 13.12 -11.71 12.79
N VAL A 223 12.41 -12.54 13.57
CA VAL A 223 12.06 -12.23 14.96
C VAL A 223 13.31 -12.06 15.82
N ALA A 224 14.33 -12.89 15.65
CA ALA A 224 15.58 -12.76 16.40
C ALA A 224 16.28 -11.43 16.13
N ILE A 225 16.44 -11.05 14.86
CA ILE A 225 17.07 -9.78 14.46
C ILE A 225 16.25 -8.58 14.95
N ILE A 226 14.92 -8.62 14.76
CA ILE A 226 14.01 -7.54 15.13
C ILE A 226 14.02 -7.32 16.65
N ASN A 227 13.89 -8.38 17.44
CA ASN A 227 13.89 -8.29 18.90
C ASN A 227 15.27 -7.90 19.45
N GLY A 228 16.36 -8.39 18.84
CA GLY A 228 17.73 -8.00 19.19
C GLY A 228 18.00 -6.49 19.02
N ASN A 229 17.26 -5.85 18.11
CA ASN A 229 17.36 -4.43 17.82
C ASN A 229 16.13 -3.62 18.27
N ALA A 230 15.35 -4.10 19.24
CA ALA A 230 14.06 -3.51 19.62
C ALA A 230 14.11 -2.00 19.96
N GLY A 231 15.24 -1.48 20.47
CA GLY A 231 15.42 -0.05 20.72
C GLY A 231 15.51 0.84 19.47
N LYS A 232 15.67 0.23 18.29
CA LYS A 232 15.81 0.89 16.98
C LYS A 232 14.67 0.55 16.02
N VAL A 233 13.64 -0.17 16.48
CA VAL A 233 12.53 -0.63 15.65
C VAL A 233 11.21 -0.14 16.25
N ASP A 234 10.49 0.71 15.52
CA ASP A 234 9.12 1.13 15.86
C ASP A 234 8.12 -0.02 15.64
N GLY A 235 8.32 -0.75 14.54
CA GLY A 235 7.46 -1.87 14.17
C GLY A 235 7.97 -2.65 12.97
N VAL A 236 7.19 -3.65 12.57
CA VAL A 236 7.44 -4.49 11.40
C VAL A 236 6.18 -4.55 10.54
N LYS A 237 6.34 -4.36 9.23
CA LYS A 237 5.32 -4.68 8.23
C LYS A 237 5.61 -6.03 7.61
N VAL A 238 4.64 -6.94 7.62
CA VAL A 238 4.72 -8.25 6.96
C VAL A 238 3.76 -8.32 5.78
N SER A 239 4.29 -8.55 4.58
CA SER A 239 3.53 -8.63 3.33
C SER A 239 3.66 -10.04 2.73
N LEU A 240 3.17 -11.04 3.46
CA LEU A 240 3.20 -12.46 3.04
C LEU A 240 1.82 -13.00 2.63
N LEU A 241 0.75 -12.22 2.82
CA LEU A 241 -0.64 -12.63 2.57
C LEU A 241 -1.04 -13.93 3.30
N ASP A 242 -0.40 -14.17 4.45
CA ASP A 242 -0.64 -15.32 5.32
C ASP A 242 -1.00 -14.81 6.72
N LYS A 243 -2.32 -14.80 6.97
CA LYS A 243 -2.92 -14.33 8.22
C LYS A 243 -2.33 -15.02 9.46
N GLN A 244 -2.17 -16.34 9.42
CA GLN A 244 -1.74 -17.08 10.62
C GLN A 244 -0.29 -16.76 10.95
N ARG A 245 0.57 -16.61 9.93
CA ARG A 245 1.97 -16.20 10.14
C ARG A 245 2.09 -14.82 10.77
N GLU A 246 1.24 -13.87 10.39
CA GLU A 246 1.21 -12.56 11.02
C GLU A 246 0.82 -12.66 12.50
N ILE A 247 -0.21 -13.45 12.82
CA ILE A 247 -0.66 -13.71 14.19
C ILE A 247 0.45 -14.36 15.03
N ASP A 248 1.15 -15.34 14.46
CA ASP A 248 2.26 -16.01 15.14
C ASP A 248 3.43 -15.05 15.37
N MET A 249 3.76 -14.21 14.38
CA MET A 249 4.83 -13.22 14.51
C MET A 249 4.49 -12.16 15.57
N ARG A 250 3.30 -11.56 15.55
CA ARG A 250 2.95 -10.47 16.49
C ARG A 250 3.00 -10.90 17.95
N ARG A 251 2.76 -12.18 18.24
CA ARG A 251 2.85 -12.77 19.58
C ARG A 251 4.30 -13.01 20.04
N ARG A 252 5.26 -13.04 19.12
CA ARG A 252 6.69 -13.31 19.37
C ARG A 252 7.55 -12.04 19.44
N LEU A 253 7.02 -10.90 19.01
CA LEU A 253 7.73 -9.62 19.01
C LEU A 253 7.94 -9.09 20.44
N ASP A 254 9.03 -8.37 20.65
CA ASP A 254 9.20 -7.51 21.83
C ASP A 254 8.00 -6.56 21.94
N LYS A 255 7.45 -6.39 23.15
CA LYS A 255 6.23 -5.61 23.40
C LYS A 255 6.30 -4.15 22.94
N ARG A 256 7.50 -3.60 22.73
CA ARG A 256 7.72 -2.25 22.21
C ARG A 256 7.48 -2.14 20.70
N ILE A 257 7.59 -3.26 19.99
CA ILE A 257 7.57 -3.34 18.54
C ILE A 257 6.14 -3.58 18.06
N LYS A 258 5.67 -2.69 17.19
CA LYS A 258 4.33 -2.77 16.60
C LYS A 258 4.31 -3.77 15.45
N MET A 259 3.31 -4.64 15.40
CA MET A 259 2.97 -5.35 14.17
C MET A 259 2.14 -4.41 13.29
N TYR A 260 2.60 -4.10 12.08
CA TYR A 260 1.81 -3.45 11.04
C TYR A 260 1.38 -4.50 10.02
N THR A 261 0.07 -4.76 9.90
CA THR A 261 -0.39 -5.67 8.86
C THR A 261 -0.07 -5.10 7.48
N GLY A 262 0.54 -5.93 6.65
CA GLY A 262 0.69 -5.73 5.20
C GLY A 262 -0.17 -6.71 4.41
N ASP A 263 -1.15 -7.35 5.06
CA ASP A 263 -2.03 -8.33 4.45
C ASP A 263 -3.31 -7.67 3.91
N ASP A 264 -3.27 -7.29 2.64
CA ASP A 264 -4.41 -6.69 1.94
C ASP A 264 -5.58 -7.70 1.69
N PHE A 265 -5.46 -8.98 2.09
CA PHE A 265 -6.54 -9.98 2.00
C PHE A 265 -7.32 -10.18 3.31
N ASN A 266 -6.68 -9.88 4.46
CA ASN A 266 -7.18 -10.23 5.79
C ASN A 266 -7.12 -9.06 6.80
N TYR A 267 -6.77 -7.85 6.36
CA TYR A 267 -6.55 -6.68 7.20
C TYR A 267 -7.66 -6.40 8.23
N ALA A 268 -8.94 -6.53 7.89
CA ALA A 268 -10.03 -6.21 8.82
C ALA A 268 -9.97 -7.08 10.09
N GLU A 269 -9.74 -8.39 9.94
CA GLU A 269 -9.60 -9.32 11.07
C GLU A 269 -8.33 -9.06 11.87
N LEU A 270 -7.20 -8.83 11.18
CA LEU A 270 -5.90 -8.60 11.81
C LEU A 270 -5.86 -7.30 12.63
N ILE A 271 -6.53 -6.26 12.13
CA ILE A 271 -6.64 -4.95 12.79
C ILE A 271 -7.58 -5.01 14.00
N ALA A 272 -8.73 -5.69 13.89
CA ALA A 272 -9.62 -5.92 15.04
C ALA A 272 -8.85 -6.62 16.16
N GLY A 273 -8.14 -7.70 15.79
CA GLY A 273 -7.31 -8.48 16.70
C GLY A 273 -8.01 -9.72 17.22
N ASP A 274 -7.37 -10.36 18.20
CA ASP A 274 -7.88 -11.49 18.96
C ASP A 274 -7.65 -11.24 20.46
N ASP A 275 -7.99 -12.22 21.30
CA ASP A 275 -7.85 -12.14 22.76
C ASP A 275 -6.41 -11.88 23.25
N GLN A 276 -5.40 -12.06 22.40
CA GLN A 276 -3.99 -11.85 22.75
C GLN A 276 -3.44 -10.52 22.23
N GLY A 277 -4.04 -9.94 21.19
CA GLY A 277 -3.61 -8.66 20.66
C GLY A 277 -4.10 -8.37 19.25
N PHE A 278 -3.62 -7.27 18.70
CA PHE A 278 -4.01 -6.76 17.39
C PHE A 278 -2.80 -6.33 16.58
N SER A 279 -3.03 -6.11 15.28
CA SER A 279 -2.07 -5.45 14.41
C SER A 279 -2.48 -3.99 14.17
N HIS A 280 -1.48 -3.10 14.12
CA HIS A 280 -1.59 -1.81 13.44
C HIS A 280 -1.63 -2.01 11.92
N ALA A 281 -1.70 -0.96 11.11
CA ALA A 281 -1.84 -1.09 9.66
C ALA A 281 -0.78 -0.31 8.88
N LEU A 282 -0.22 -0.93 7.83
CA LEU A 282 0.54 -0.26 6.77
C LEU A 282 0.19 -0.94 5.44
N LEU A 283 -0.89 -0.49 4.81
CA LEU A 283 -1.57 -1.24 3.74
C LEU A 283 -1.59 -0.47 2.41
N GLY A 284 -1.52 -1.19 1.30
CA GLY A 284 -1.72 -0.61 -0.02
C GLY A 284 -3.20 -0.37 -0.30
N ILE A 285 -4.09 -1.24 0.18
CA ILE A 285 -5.53 -1.05 0.00
C ILE A 285 -6.05 0.21 0.69
N PHE A 286 -5.41 0.66 1.79
CA PHE A 286 -5.78 1.90 2.49
C PHE A 286 -5.55 3.16 1.65
N ASP A 287 -4.87 3.09 0.50
CA ASP A 287 -4.89 4.14 -0.52
C ASP A 287 -6.28 4.23 -1.17
N ALA A 288 -6.73 3.12 -1.73
CA ALA A 288 -7.99 3.03 -2.48
C ALA A 288 -9.25 3.14 -1.60
N ILE A 289 -9.13 2.84 -0.30
CA ILE A 289 -10.27 2.83 0.64
C ILE A 289 -10.11 3.82 1.80
N ALA A 290 -9.21 4.81 1.69
CA ALA A 290 -8.83 5.69 2.80
C ALA A 290 -10.01 6.24 3.62
N PRO A 291 -11.11 6.75 3.02
CA PRO A 291 -12.25 7.25 3.79
C PRO A 291 -12.96 6.18 4.61
N ALA A 292 -13.16 4.98 4.03
CA ALA A 292 -13.77 3.86 4.73
C ALA A 292 -12.87 3.32 5.84
N ALA A 293 -11.56 3.23 5.59
CA ALA A 293 -10.58 2.80 6.60
C ALA A 293 -10.53 3.76 7.80
N SER A 294 -10.47 5.08 7.54
CA SER A 294 -10.50 6.10 8.59
C SER A 294 -11.76 6.00 9.45
N TYR A 295 -12.93 5.96 8.79
CA TYR A 295 -14.21 5.87 9.48
C TYR A 295 -14.35 4.57 10.28
N ALA A 296 -13.99 3.42 9.71
CA ALA A 296 -14.03 2.15 10.42
C ALA A 296 -13.14 2.16 11.67
N LEU A 297 -11.91 2.68 11.55
CA LEU A 297 -10.99 2.73 12.68
C LEU A 297 -11.49 3.65 13.80
N SER A 298 -12.24 4.71 13.49
CA SER A 298 -12.86 5.54 14.52
C SER A 298 -14.04 4.86 15.22
N ARG A 299 -14.81 4.02 14.50
CA ARG A 299 -15.80 3.13 15.12
C ARG A 299 -15.12 2.14 16.07
N LEU A 300 -14.05 1.48 15.63
CA LEU A 300 -13.28 0.55 16.46
C LEU A 300 -12.71 1.23 17.71
N ALA A 301 -12.25 2.48 17.60
CA ALA A 301 -11.73 3.26 18.72
C ALA A 301 -12.79 3.60 19.79
N THR A 302 -14.06 3.60 19.41
CA THR A 302 -15.18 3.84 20.33
C THR A 302 -15.84 2.56 20.83
N GLY A 303 -15.25 1.39 20.54
CA GLY A 303 -15.76 0.07 20.94
C GLY A 303 -16.86 -0.48 20.04
N ASP A 304 -17.15 0.17 18.90
CA ASP A 304 -18.13 -0.31 17.92
C ASP A 304 -17.49 -1.24 16.88
N GLU A 305 -17.23 -2.48 17.32
CA GLU A 305 -16.65 -3.52 16.47
C GLU A 305 -17.62 -3.95 15.35
N ALA A 306 -18.92 -3.96 15.62
CA ALA A 306 -19.94 -4.26 14.61
C ALA A 306 -19.93 -3.22 13.48
N GLY A 307 -19.86 -1.93 13.80
CA GLY A 307 -19.73 -0.86 12.81
C GLY A 307 -18.40 -0.90 12.06
N PHE A 308 -17.29 -1.25 12.73
CA PHE A 308 -16.01 -1.48 12.07
C PHE A 308 -16.12 -2.57 10.98
N HIS A 309 -16.74 -3.71 11.30
CA HIS A 309 -16.92 -4.81 10.34
C HIS A 309 -17.96 -4.50 9.25
N ASP A 310 -19.02 -3.77 9.55
CA ASP A 310 -20.00 -3.30 8.55
C ASP A 310 -19.36 -2.37 7.52
N VAL A 311 -18.38 -1.56 7.92
CA VAL A 311 -17.64 -0.68 7.01
C VAL A 311 -16.61 -1.46 6.21
N LEU A 312 -15.73 -2.24 6.85
CA LEU A 312 -14.61 -2.89 6.14
C LEU A 312 -14.99 -4.21 5.45
N GLY A 313 -15.98 -4.95 5.93
CA GLY A 313 -16.39 -6.24 5.36
C GLY A 313 -16.64 -6.18 3.85
N PRO A 314 -17.46 -5.22 3.36
CA PRO A 314 -17.68 -5.02 1.92
C PRO A 314 -16.44 -4.63 1.11
N THR A 315 -15.42 -4.05 1.75
CA THR A 315 -14.16 -3.64 1.08
C THR A 315 -13.19 -4.81 0.85
N VAL A 316 -13.34 -5.92 1.60
CA VAL A 316 -12.45 -7.08 1.50
C VAL A 316 -12.52 -7.76 0.12
N PRO A 317 -13.70 -8.05 -0.47
CA PRO A 317 -13.79 -8.56 -1.84
C PRO A 317 -13.11 -7.67 -2.89
N LEU A 318 -13.31 -6.35 -2.80
CA LEU A 318 -12.62 -5.38 -3.67
C LEU A 318 -11.11 -5.51 -3.53
N SER A 319 -10.61 -5.52 -2.29
CA SER A 319 -9.18 -5.64 -2.02
C SER A 319 -8.60 -6.91 -2.62
N ARG A 320 -9.23 -8.07 -2.36
CA ARG A 320 -8.79 -9.35 -2.90
C ARG A 320 -8.75 -9.35 -4.43
N HIS A 321 -9.71 -8.67 -5.09
CA HIS A 321 -9.72 -8.54 -6.55
C HIS A 321 -8.63 -7.59 -7.08
N ILE A 322 -8.38 -6.46 -6.41
CA ILE A 322 -7.28 -5.55 -6.75
C ILE A 322 -5.93 -6.28 -6.65
N PHE A 323 -5.74 -7.05 -5.57
CA PHE A 323 -4.50 -7.77 -5.27
C PHE A 323 -4.43 -9.20 -5.82
N LYS A 324 -5.39 -9.65 -6.64
CA LYS A 324 -5.37 -11.00 -7.20
C LYS A 324 -4.16 -11.22 -8.13
N ALA A 325 -3.74 -12.47 -8.26
CA ALA A 325 -2.62 -12.86 -9.11
C ALA A 325 -2.81 -12.34 -10.56
N PRO A 326 -1.75 -11.82 -11.23
CA PRO A 326 -0.42 -11.53 -10.69
C PRO A 326 -0.41 -10.30 -9.76
N THR A 327 -0.06 -10.49 -8.49
CA THR A 327 -0.28 -9.53 -7.40
C THR A 327 0.46 -8.22 -7.61
N ARG A 328 1.68 -8.23 -8.17
CA ARG A 328 2.50 -7.02 -8.44
C ARG A 328 1.79 -5.91 -9.22
N PHE A 329 0.67 -6.19 -9.90
CA PHE A 329 -0.15 -5.24 -10.65
C PHE A 329 -1.36 -4.70 -9.87
N TYR A 330 -1.41 -4.86 -8.54
CA TYR A 330 -2.46 -4.26 -7.71
C TYR A 330 -2.48 -2.73 -7.82
N LYS A 331 -1.32 -2.11 -8.07
CA LYS A 331 -1.11 -0.65 -8.23
C LYS A 331 -2.04 -0.08 -9.30
N THR A 332 -2.29 -0.83 -10.38
CA THR A 332 -3.23 -0.45 -11.44
C THR A 332 -4.65 -0.30 -10.91
N GLY A 333 -5.10 -1.22 -10.05
CA GLY A 333 -6.41 -1.12 -9.42
C GLY A 333 -6.50 0.03 -8.40
N VAL A 334 -5.42 0.29 -7.66
CA VAL A 334 -5.32 1.43 -6.72
C VAL A 334 -5.44 2.77 -7.45
N VAL A 335 -4.63 2.98 -8.50
CA VAL A 335 -4.70 4.21 -9.29
C VAL A 335 -6.02 4.32 -10.05
N PHE A 336 -6.61 3.20 -10.46
CA PHE A 336 -7.94 3.21 -11.06
C PHE A 336 -9.01 3.69 -10.07
N MET A 337 -8.93 3.29 -8.80
CA MET A 337 -9.80 3.83 -7.74
C MET A 337 -9.58 5.34 -7.53
N ALA A 338 -8.32 5.80 -7.53
CA ALA A 338 -8.01 7.22 -7.45
C ALA A 338 -8.60 8.01 -8.64
N TYR A 339 -8.52 7.44 -9.85
CA TYR A 339 -9.17 7.98 -11.04
C TYR A 339 -10.70 7.94 -10.93
N LEU A 340 -11.34 6.87 -10.47
CA LEU A 340 -12.81 6.88 -10.35
C LEU A 340 -13.31 7.94 -9.34
N ASN A 341 -12.53 8.19 -8.29
CA ASN A 341 -12.90 9.08 -7.18
C ASN A 341 -12.44 10.54 -7.32
N GLY A 342 -11.87 10.97 -8.44
CA GLY A 342 -11.55 12.40 -8.63
C GLY A 342 -10.18 12.84 -8.12
N HIS A 343 -9.33 11.94 -7.62
CA HIS A 343 -8.02 12.31 -7.07
C HIS A 343 -7.00 12.66 -8.16
N GLN A 344 -7.18 12.13 -9.37
CA GLN A 344 -6.45 12.50 -10.59
C GLN A 344 -7.40 12.53 -11.78
N ASP A 345 -7.06 13.26 -12.85
CA ASP A 345 -7.99 13.56 -13.96
C ASP A 345 -7.83 12.65 -15.18
N HIS A 346 -6.87 11.73 -15.14
CA HIS A 346 -6.53 10.78 -16.19
C HIS A 346 -6.21 9.41 -15.58
N PHE A 347 -6.19 8.36 -16.39
CA PHE A 347 -5.75 7.02 -15.99
C PHE A 347 -4.44 6.66 -16.70
N THR A 348 -3.39 7.44 -16.41
CA THR A 348 -2.02 7.21 -16.87
C THR A 348 -1.16 6.91 -15.66
N MET A 349 -0.25 5.94 -15.77
CA MET A 349 0.60 5.52 -14.67
C MET A 349 2.08 5.60 -15.07
N VAL A 350 2.93 5.72 -14.05
CA VAL A 350 4.36 5.48 -14.22
C VAL A 350 4.55 4.07 -14.80
N GLY A 351 5.51 3.87 -15.70
CA GLY A 351 5.75 2.56 -16.30
C GLY A 351 4.66 2.10 -17.29
N GLY A 352 3.73 2.96 -17.71
CA GLY A 352 2.61 2.59 -18.59
C GLY A 352 1.69 1.50 -18.01
N GLN A 353 1.64 1.42 -16.67
CA GLN A 353 0.96 0.33 -15.96
C GLN A 353 -0.57 0.44 -15.92
N GLU A 354 -1.17 1.46 -16.51
CA GLU A 354 -2.63 1.56 -16.72
C GLU A 354 -3.19 0.38 -17.53
N SER A 355 -2.34 -0.26 -18.35
CA SER A 355 -2.68 -1.41 -19.20
C SER A 355 -2.48 -2.78 -18.53
N ALA A 356 -1.93 -2.83 -17.31
CA ALA A 356 -1.52 -4.08 -16.67
C ALA A 356 -2.68 -4.93 -16.10
N ARG A 357 -3.91 -4.41 -16.13
CA ARG A 357 -5.14 -5.14 -15.79
C ARG A 357 -6.13 -5.04 -16.95
N SER A 358 -6.81 -6.14 -17.25
CA SER A 358 -7.76 -6.20 -18.36
C SER A 358 -9.00 -5.35 -18.10
N MET A 359 -9.71 -4.97 -19.16
CA MET A 359 -11.00 -4.28 -19.05
C MET A 359 -12.02 -5.07 -18.21
N LEU A 360 -12.01 -6.41 -18.27
CA LEU A 360 -12.84 -7.26 -17.40
C LEU A 360 -12.45 -7.13 -15.92
N HIS A 361 -11.17 -6.96 -15.62
CA HIS A 361 -10.71 -6.70 -14.26
C HIS A 361 -11.23 -5.34 -13.76
N LEU A 362 -11.04 -4.29 -14.55
CA LEU A 362 -11.47 -2.94 -14.18
C LEU A 362 -13.00 -2.82 -14.05
N ALA A 363 -13.76 -3.51 -14.91
CA ALA A 363 -15.22 -3.59 -14.80
C ALA A 363 -15.66 -4.26 -13.50
N GLU A 364 -15.02 -5.37 -13.12
CA GLU A 364 -15.32 -6.04 -11.86
C GLU A 364 -14.87 -5.22 -10.64
N LEU A 365 -13.74 -4.52 -10.75
CA LEU A 365 -13.29 -3.59 -9.73
C LEU A 365 -14.34 -2.49 -9.51
N PHE A 366 -14.89 -1.91 -10.58
CA PHE A 366 -15.96 -0.92 -10.49
C PHE A 366 -17.20 -1.47 -9.75
N ARG A 367 -17.65 -2.69 -10.09
CA ARG A 367 -18.79 -3.34 -9.41
C ARG A 367 -18.54 -3.50 -7.91
N LEU A 368 -17.35 -3.99 -7.54
CA LEU A 368 -16.97 -4.22 -6.15
C LEU A 368 -16.78 -2.90 -5.39
N ALA A 369 -16.28 -1.85 -6.04
CA ALA A 369 -16.15 -0.52 -5.45
C ALA A 369 -17.51 0.12 -5.16
N ASP A 370 -18.46 -0.01 -6.10
CA ASP A 370 -19.85 0.43 -5.91
C ASP A 370 -20.52 -0.32 -4.74
N GLN A 371 -20.44 -1.66 -4.74
CA GLN A 371 -21.00 -2.51 -3.68
C GLN A 371 -20.39 -2.24 -2.30
N ALA A 372 -19.13 -1.82 -2.26
CA ALA A 372 -18.44 -1.43 -1.04
C ALA A 372 -18.74 0.02 -0.61
N GLY A 373 -19.47 0.79 -1.43
CA GLY A 373 -19.80 2.19 -1.14
C GLY A 373 -18.61 3.14 -1.29
N LEU A 374 -17.61 2.78 -2.10
CA LEU A 374 -16.34 3.50 -2.22
C LEU A 374 -16.29 4.50 -3.38
N LEU A 375 -17.39 4.65 -4.13
CA LEU A 375 -17.52 5.67 -5.18
C LEU A 375 -18.04 6.97 -4.55
N ALA A 376 -17.12 7.87 -4.20
CA ALA A 376 -17.43 9.11 -3.49
C ALA A 376 -18.37 10.04 -4.28
N ASN A 377 -18.28 10.01 -5.61
CA ASN A 377 -19.20 10.66 -6.54
C ASN A 377 -19.61 9.66 -7.63
N PRO A 378 -20.72 8.92 -7.44
CA PRO A 378 -21.18 7.88 -8.37
C PRO A 378 -21.38 8.36 -9.80
N GLU A 379 -21.84 9.60 -10.01
CA GLU A 379 -22.01 10.22 -11.32
C GLU A 379 -20.66 10.42 -12.02
N LEU A 380 -19.65 10.95 -11.31
CA LEU A 380 -18.30 11.12 -11.84
C LEU A 380 -17.66 9.77 -12.14
N ALA A 381 -17.74 8.82 -11.21
CA ALA A 381 -17.18 7.48 -11.40
C ALA A 381 -17.82 6.77 -12.60
N THR A 382 -19.14 6.88 -12.77
CA THR A 382 -19.85 6.31 -13.93
C THR A 382 -19.36 6.94 -15.24
N ARG A 383 -19.23 8.27 -15.31
CA ARG A 383 -18.70 8.95 -16.50
C ARG A 383 -17.27 8.52 -16.83
N ARG A 384 -16.41 8.45 -15.82
CA ARG A 384 -15.01 8.05 -15.97
C ARG A 384 -14.87 6.59 -16.42
N MET A 385 -15.67 5.69 -15.84
CA MET A 385 -15.74 4.30 -16.30
C MET A 385 -16.21 4.19 -17.75
N LYS A 386 -17.22 4.97 -18.16
CA LYS A 386 -17.67 5.04 -19.56
C LYS A 386 -16.58 5.52 -20.51
N THR A 387 -15.79 6.52 -20.12
CA THR A 387 -14.63 6.97 -20.92
C THR A 387 -13.63 5.84 -21.16
N VAL A 388 -13.34 5.03 -20.14
CA VAL A 388 -12.43 3.89 -20.25
C VAL A 388 -13.05 2.77 -21.11
N LEU A 389 -14.36 2.54 -21.01
CA LEU A 389 -15.05 1.59 -21.89
C LEU A 389 -15.03 2.05 -23.35
N ALA A 390 -15.27 3.33 -23.62
CA ALA A 390 -15.23 3.91 -24.95
C ALA A 390 -13.84 3.78 -25.59
N SER A 391 -12.76 3.99 -24.81
CA SER A 391 -11.39 3.79 -25.32
C SER A 391 -11.08 2.33 -25.68
N HIS A 392 -11.92 1.39 -25.24
CA HIS A 392 -11.85 -0.04 -25.59
C HIS A 392 -12.96 -0.47 -26.57
N GLY A 393 -13.73 0.47 -27.14
CA GLY A 393 -14.81 0.19 -28.08
C GLY A 393 -16.03 -0.52 -27.46
N LEU A 394 -16.28 -0.33 -26.17
CA LEU A 394 -17.38 -0.95 -25.42
C LEU A 394 -18.52 0.02 -25.04
N GLU A 395 -18.33 1.30 -25.32
CA GLU A 395 -19.34 2.37 -25.18
C GLU A 395 -19.25 3.22 -26.46
N ASP A 396 -20.39 3.74 -26.91
CA ASP A 396 -20.51 4.59 -28.11
C ASP A 396 -19.98 6.01 -27.89
#